data_AF-A0A174LT57-F1
#
_entry.id   AF-A0A174LT57-F1
#
_cell.length_a   1.000
_cell.length_b   1.000
_cell.length_c   1.000
_cell.angle_alpha   90.00
_cell.angle_beta   90.00
_cell.angle_gamma   90.00
#
_symmetry.space_group_name_H-M   'P 1'
#
loop_
_entity.id
_entity.type
_entity.pdbx_description
1 polymer ?
#
loop_
_entity_poly.entity_id
_entity_poly.type
_entity_poly.pdbx_seq_one_letter_code
_entity_poly.pdbx_strand_id
1 'polypeptide(L)'
;MITNVCSDQVNAVRYLIAEAQSLGMGSDETARYIRPTVGLTERQAAANLRHYNSVKTQLRADHPRMKEESIERKARTAAAKYAERQQRYRAETIARTEIAQAYNAGADAFIREAIRHDLMPEMKKEWSTALDERVCKECQALEGVQISMDDSFETQSGRRNVTVLLPPLHPRCKCAVKYVEATYEIV
;
A
#
# COMPACT_ATOMS: atom_id res chain seq x y z
N MET A 1 2.95 -29.77 9.26
CA MET A 1 2.07 -28.83 9.99
C MET A 1 2.43 -27.42 9.53
N ILE A 2 1.46 -26.63 9.07
CA ILE A 2 1.65 -25.21 8.74
C ILE A 2 1.25 -24.42 9.98
N THR A 3 2.21 -23.83 10.70
CA THR A 3 1.98 -22.96 11.86
C THR A 3 2.87 -21.73 11.74
N ASN A 4 2.44 -20.59 12.29
CA ASN A 4 3.18 -19.31 12.39
C ASN A 4 3.64 -18.64 11.07
N VAL A 5 3.31 -19.20 9.89
CA VAL A 5 3.70 -18.62 8.58
C VAL A 5 3.25 -17.16 8.41
N CYS A 6 2.07 -16.80 8.89
CA CYS A 6 1.54 -15.44 8.75
C CYS A 6 2.16 -14.45 9.75
N SER A 7 2.37 -14.84 11.01
CA SER A 7 2.91 -13.97 12.05
C SER A 7 4.38 -13.61 11.80
N ASP A 8 5.19 -14.59 11.38
CA ASP A 8 6.61 -14.37 11.13
C ASP A 8 6.83 -13.49 9.88
N GLN A 9 6.00 -13.65 8.86
CA GLN A 9 6.00 -12.78 7.69
C GLN A 9 5.62 -11.34 8.06
N VAL A 10 4.59 -11.15 8.90
CA VAL A 10 4.22 -9.82 9.40
C VAL A 10 5.36 -9.19 10.20
N ASN A 11 6.02 -9.96 11.08
CA ASN A 11 7.15 -9.47 11.86
C ASN A 11 8.35 -9.10 10.97
N ALA A 12 8.66 -9.91 9.96
CA ALA A 12 9.71 -9.60 8.99
C ALA A 12 9.40 -8.31 8.21
N VAL A 13 8.16 -8.13 7.75
CA VAL A 13 7.74 -6.90 7.05
C VAL A 13 7.85 -5.68 7.96
N ARG A 14 7.38 -5.77 9.22
CA ARG A 14 7.49 -4.69 10.21
C ARG A 14 8.93 -4.29 10.47
N TYR A 15 9.81 -5.27 10.67
CA TYR A 15 11.24 -5.05 10.85
C TYR A 15 11.83 -4.29 9.64
N LEU A 16 11.55 -4.75 8.42
CA LEU A 16 12.06 -4.11 7.20
C LEU A 16 11.55 -2.66 7.02
N ILE A 17 10.31 -2.36 7.42
CA ILE A 17 9.77 -0.99 7.36
C ILE A 17 10.47 -0.09 8.38
N ALA A 18 10.68 -0.57 9.61
CA ALA A 18 11.38 0.18 10.65
C ALA A 18 12.85 0.46 10.25
N GLU A 19 13.56 -0.55 9.75
CA GLU A 19 14.94 -0.38 9.27
C GLU A 19 15.01 0.55 8.06
N ALA A 20 14.04 0.47 7.13
CA ALA A 20 13.99 1.36 5.98
C ALA A 20 13.91 2.84 6.39
N GLN A 21 13.18 3.16 7.46
CA GLN A 21 13.12 4.52 7.99
C GLN A 21 14.49 4.96 8.52
N SER A 22 15.14 4.12 9.34
CA SER A 22 16.48 4.41 9.90
C SER A 22 17.55 4.59 8.82
N LEU A 23 17.43 3.86 7.71
CA LEU A 23 18.36 3.91 6.58
C LEU A 23 17.98 4.96 5.52
N GLY A 24 16.89 5.72 5.71
CA GLY A 24 16.44 6.73 4.75
C GLY A 24 15.98 6.16 3.40
N MET A 25 15.54 4.90 3.37
CA MET A 25 15.14 4.21 2.15
C MET A 25 13.78 4.68 1.65
N GLY A 26 13.67 4.90 0.35
CA GLY A 26 12.39 5.20 -0.30
C GLY A 26 11.52 3.94 -0.48
N SER A 27 10.21 4.13 -0.63
CA SER A 27 9.25 3.02 -0.74
C SER A 27 9.55 1.98 -1.84
N ASP A 28 10.10 2.41 -2.99
CA ASP A 28 10.46 1.50 -4.08
C ASP A 28 11.67 0.63 -3.74
N GLU A 29 12.59 1.14 -2.93
CA GLU A 29 13.75 0.38 -2.44
C GLU A 29 13.31 -0.59 -1.35
N THR A 30 12.55 -0.14 -0.35
CA THR A 30 11.96 -0.98 0.70
C THR A 30 11.15 -2.15 0.13
N ALA A 31 10.40 -1.91 -0.95
CA ALA A 31 9.63 -2.95 -1.64
C ALA A 31 10.50 -4.11 -2.15
N ARG A 32 11.77 -3.87 -2.52
CA ARG A 32 12.68 -4.93 -2.98
C ARG A 32 13.01 -5.91 -1.85
N TYR A 33 13.16 -5.41 -0.63
CA TYR A 33 13.44 -6.21 0.56
C TYR A 33 12.18 -6.88 1.12
N ILE A 34 11.01 -6.26 1.00
CA ILE A 34 9.72 -6.88 1.38
C ILE A 34 9.34 -8.02 0.42
N ARG A 35 9.68 -7.91 -0.86
CA ARG A 35 9.27 -8.90 -1.87
C ARG A 35 9.56 -10.38 -1.52
N PRO A 36 10.77 -10.77 -1.05
CA PRO A 36 11.03 -12.15 -0.67
C PRO A 36 10.26 -12.64 0.58
N THR A 37 9.68 -11.73 1.38
CA THR A 37 8.94 -12.09 2.60
C THR A 37 7.44 -12.29 2.36
N VAL A 38 6.92 -11.94 1.17
CA VAL A 38 5.49 -11.97 0.87
C VAL A 38 5.10 -13.00 -0.19
N GLY A 39 4.14 -13.87 0.16
CA GLY A 39 3.55 -14.85 -0.76
C GLY A 39 2.46 -14.28 -1.67
N LEU A 40 1.89 -15.14 -2.53
CA LEU A 40 0.68 -14.81 -3.29
C LEU A 40 -0.57 -14.86 -2.39
N THR A 41 -1.57 -14.02 -2.69
CA THR A 41 -2.90 -14.20 -2.08
C THR A 41 -3.58 -15.40 -2.71
N GLU A 42 -4.63 -15.92 -2.09
CA GLU A 42 -5.46 -16.99 -2.67
C GLU A 42 -5.94 -16.62 -4.10
N ARG A 43 -6.48 -15.41 -4.27
CA ARG A 43 -6.92 -14.90 -5.57
C ARG A 43 -5.80 -14.87 -6.61
N GLN A 44 -4.60 -14.46 -6.21
CA GLN A 44 -3.43 -14.42 -7.08
C GLN A 44 -2.92 -15.82 -7.42
N ALA A 45 -2.87 -16.73 -6.45
CA ALA A 45 -2.50 -18.12 -6.65
C ALA A 45 -3.47 -18.82 -7.61
N ALA A 46 -4.78 -18.61 -7.45
CA ALA A 46 -5.79 -19.12 -8.37
C ALA A 46 -5.63 -18.55 -9.79
N ALA A 47 -5.35 -17.24 -9.91
CA ALA A 47 -5.05 -16.62 -11.21
C ALA A 47 -3.77 -17.19 -11.84
N ASN A 48 -2.73 -17.44 -11.03
CA ASN A 48 -1.47 -18.02 -11.49
C ASN A 48 -1.64 -19.46 -11.98
N LEU A 49 -2.46 -20.26 -11.29
CA LEU A 49 -2.81 -21.61 -11.74
C LEU A 49 -3.60 -21.59 -13.06
N ARG A 50 -4.56 -20.67 -13.21
CA ARG A 50 -5.26 -20.47 -14.49
C ARG A 50 -4.30 -20.07 -15.61
N HIS A 51 -3.35 -19.18 -15.32
CA HIS A 51 -2.32 -18.77 -16.28
C HIS A 51 -1.44 -19.95 -16.71
N TYR A 52 -0.98 -20.76 -15.75
CA TYR A 52 -0.25 -22.01 -16.02
C TYR A 52 -1.02 -22.93 -16.97
N ASN A 53 -2.28 -23.22 -16.66
CA ASN A 53 -3.12 -24.10 -17.47
C ASN A 53 -3.38 -23.52 -18.86
N SER A 54 -3.61 -22.22 -18.97
CA SER A 54 -3.80 -21.54 -20.26
C SER A 54 -2.56 -21.67 -21.14
N VAL A 55 -1.36 -21.43 -20.60
CA VAL A 55 -0.10 -21.57 -21.34
C VAL A 55 0.12 -23.01 -21.75
N LYS A 56 -0.18 -23.97 -20.86
CA LYS A 56 -0.07 -25.41 -21.16
C LYS A 56 -0.96 -25.81 -22.34
N THR A 57 -2.23 -25.39 -22.34
CA THR A 57 -3.19 -25.67 -23.42
C THR A 57 -2.75 -25.03 -24.74
N GLN A 58 -2.32 -23.76 -24.70
CA GLN A 58 -1.86 -23.05 -25.88
C GLN A 58 -0.63 -23.73 -26.52
N LEU A 59 0.37 -24.08 -25.71
CA LEU A 59 1.58 -24.75 -26.21
C LEU A 59 1.30 -26.12 -26.83
N ARG A 60 0.30 -26.86 -26.33
CA ARG A 60 -0.13 -28.13 -26.93
C ARG A 60 -0.77 -27.93 -28.29
N ALA A 61 -1.59 -26.88 -28.44
CA ALA A 61 -2.24 -26.55 -29.70
C ALA A 61 -1.22 -26.04 -30.74
N ASP A 62 -0.35 -25.11 -30.36
CA ASP A 62 0.59 -24.45 -31.26
C ASP A 62 1.77 -25.37 -31.66
N HIS A 63 2.11 -26.34 -30.81
CA HIS A 63 3.25 -27.24 -31.03
C HIS A 63 2.92 -28.73 -30.75
N PRO A 64 2.15 -29.41 -31.61
CA PRO A 64 1.70 -30.78 -31.37
C PRO A 64 2.80 -31.83 -31.23
N ARG A 65 4.00 -31.57 -31.77
CA ARG A 65 5.17 -32.46 -31.69
C ARG A 65 6.06 -32.21 -30.46
N MET A 66 5.75 -31.20 -29.65
CA MET A 66 6.54 -30.87 -28.47
C MET A 66 6.29 -31.92 -27.37
N LYS A 67 7.37 -32.43 -26.77
CA LYS A 67 7.27 -33.34 -25.62
C LYS A 67 6.53 -32.68 -24.47
N GLU A 68 5.63 -33.42 -23.84
CA GLU A 68 4.81 -32.97 -22.70
C GLU A 68 5.67 -32.35 -21.58
N GLU A 69 6.80 -32.98 -21.23
CA GLU A 69 7.73 -32.45 -20.22
C GLU A 69 8.24 -31.04 -20.55
N SER A 70 8.51 -30.76 -21.83
CA SER A 70 8.98 -29.45 -22.28
C SER A 70 7.86 -28.41 -22.20
N ILE A 71 6.62 -28.81 -22.53
CA ILE A 71 5.42 -27.96 -22.39
C ILE A 71 5.23 -27.57 -20.93
N GLU A 72 5.28 -28.56 -20.02
CA GLU A 72 5.13 -28.29 -18.59
C GLU A 72 6.23 -27.40 -18.04
N ARG A 73 7.49 -27.64 -18.43
CA ARG A 73 8.61 -26.79 -18.02
C ARG A 73 8.38 -25.34 -18.46
N LYS A 74 7.99 -25.11 -19.71
CA LYS A 74 7.69 -23.76 -20.21
C LYS A 74 6.51 -23.11 -19.49
N ALA A 75 5.44 -23.87 -19.25
CA ALA A 75 4.28 -23.39 -18.50
C ALA A 75 4.67 -23.04 -17.04
N ARG A 76 5.49 -23.87 -16.38
CA ARG A 76 6.02 -23.59 -15.03
C ARG A 76 6.86 -22.31 -15.02
N THR A 77 7.74 -22.11 -16.00
CA THR A 77 8.53 -20.88 -16.12
C THR A 77 7.65 -19.64 -16.35
N ALA A 78 6.61 -19.75 -17.19
CA ALA A 78 5.67 -18.65 -17.40
C ALA A 78 4.89 -18.30 -16.13
N ALA A 79 4.40 -19.32 -15.41
CA ALA A 79 3.73 -19.15 -14.12
C ALA A 79 4.66 -18.56 -13.05
N ALA A 80 5.92 -18.99 -12.98
CA ALA A 80 6.91 -18.41 -12.06
C ALA A 80 7.13 -16.91 -12.33
N LYS A 81 7.29 -16.52 -13.60
CA LYS A 81 7.38 -15.09 -13.99
C LYS A 81 6.12 -14.30 -13.69
N TYR A 82 4.93 -14.91 -13.79
CA TYR A 82 3.68 -14.24 -13.44
C TYR A 82 3.53 -14.05 -11.92
N ALA A 83 3.84 -15.08 -11.15
CA ALA A 83 3.91 -15.01 -9.68
C ALA A 83 4.90 -13.92 -9.23
N GLU A 84 6.05 -13.83 -9.89
CA GLU A 84 7.06 -12.81 -9.63
C GLU A 84 6.49 -11.38 -9.75
N ARG A 85 5.75 -11.11 -10.83
CA ARG A 85 5.07 -9.82 -11.04
C ARG A 85 4.03 -9.53 -9.96
N GLN A 86 3.27 -10.56 -9.55
CA GLN A 86 2.26 -10.43 -8.51
C GLN A 86 2.88 -10.13 -7.13
N GLN A 87 3.98 -10.81 -6.78
CA GLN A 87 4.73 -10.56 -5.55
C GLN A 87 5.33 -9.15 -5.54
N ARG A 88 5.94 -8.72 -6.65
CA ARG A 88 6.45 -7.35 -6.79
C ARG A 88 5.36 -6.31 -6.55
N TYR A 89 4.20 -6.48 -7.21
CA TYR A 89 3.07 -5.56 -7.05
C TYR A 89 2.60 -5.50 -5.59
N ARG A 90 2.53 -6.65 -4.91
CA ARG A 90 2.19 -6.70 -3.49
C ARG A 90 3.20 -6.00 -2.61
N ALA A 91 4.49 -6.27 -2.81
CA ALA A 91 5.56 -5.67 -2.01
C ALA A 91 5.57 -4.14 -2.15
N GLU A 92 5.42 -3.61 -3.37
CA GLU A 92 5.28 -2.18 -3.62
C GLU A 92 4.04 -1.58 -2.94
N THR A 93 2.92 -2.32 -2.96
CA THR A 93 1.67 -1.88 -2.34
C THR A 93 1.81 -1.79 -0.82
N ILE A 94 2.41 -2.81 -0.20
CA ILE A 94 2.67 -2.85 1.24
C ILE A 94 3.63 -1.71 1.61
N ALA A 95 4.81 -1.65 0.99
CA ALA A 95 5.83 -0.65 1.29
C ALA A 95 5.25 0.78 1.26
N ARG A 96 4.55 1.14 0.18
CA ARG A 96 3.98 2.48 0.02
C ARG A 96 2.90 2.79 1.06
N THR A 97 2.03 1.82 1.33
CA THR A 97 0.90 2.04 2.25
C THR A 97 1.40 2.17 3.69
N GLU A 98 2.30 1.28 4.11
CA GLU A 98 2.82 1.27 5.48
C GLU A 98 3.70 2.50 5.75
N ILE A 99 4.56 2.91 4.79
CA ILE A 99 5.38 4.12 4.95
C ILE A 99 4.49 5.37 5.01
N ALA A 100 3.47 5.48 4.14
CA ALA A 100 2.55 6.61 4.18
C ALA A 100 1.76 6.65 5.50
N GLN A 101 1.32 5.50 6.00
CA GLN A 101 0.64 5.40 7.29
C GLN A 101 1.55 5.81 8.45
N ALA A 102 2.78 5.30 8.48
CA ALA A 102 3.76 5.62 9.52
C ALA A 102 4.12 7.11 9.52
N TYR A 103 4.31 7.70 8.34
CA TYR A 103 4.59 9.13 8.20
C TYR A 103 3.46 9.99 8.76
N ASN A 104 2.21 9.72 8.34
CA ASN A 104 1.06 10.51 8.80
C ASN A 104 0.78 10.33 10.30
N ALA A 105 0.87 9.09 10.80
CA ALA A 105 0.70 8.82 12.23
C ALA A 105 1.79 9.49 13.08
N GLY A 106 3.04 9.49 12.62
CA GLY A 106 4.14 10.16 13.30
C GLY A 106 3.99 11.68 13.34
N ALA A 107 3.59 12.29 12.22
CA ALA A 107 3.30 13.71 12.15
C ALA A 107 2.14 14.10 13.09
N ASP A 108 1.05 13.32 13.11
CA ASP A 108 -0.09 13.57 13.99
C ASP A 108 0.28 13.48 15.47
N ALA A 109 1.00 12.43 15.85
CA ALA A 109 1.47 12.24 17.22
C ALA A 109 2.36 13.40 17.67
N PHE A 110 3.27 13.86 16.80
CA PHE A 110 4.15 15.00 17.09
C PHE A 110 3.35 16.29 17.35
N ILE A 111 2.39 16.62 16.47
CA ILE A 111 1.58 17.83 16.61
C ILE A 111 0.72 17.77 17.88
N ARG A 112 0.10 16.62 18.16
CA ARG A 112 -0.71 16.44 19.38
C ARG A 112 0.11 16.59 20.66
N GLU A 113 1.35 16.09 20.66
CA GLU A 113 2.24 16.25 21.81
C GLU A 113 2.68 17.71 21.97
N ALA A 114 2.99 18.41 20.87
CA ALA A 114 3.33 19.82 20.90
C ALA A 114 2.18 20.69 21.44
N ILE A 115 0.93 20.42 21.04
CA ILE A 115 -0.27 21.08 21.57
C ILE A 115 -0.42 20.80 23.07
N ARG A 116 -0.23 19.55 23.51
CA ARG A 116 -0.34 19.15 24.93
C ARG A 116 0.65 19.90 25.84
N HIS A 117 1.81 20.25 25.29
CA HIS A 117 2.86 20.98 25.99
C HIS A 117 2.81 22.50 25.76
N ASP A 118 1.73 23.02 25.20
CA ASP A 118 1.55 24.45 24.89
C ASP A 118 2.66 25.01 23.97
N LEU A 119 3.30 24.16 23.16
CA LEU A 119 4.32 24.54 22.18
C LEU A 119 3.74 24.88 20.81
N MET A 120 2.45 24.55 20.59
CA MET A 120 1.69 24.90 19.40
C MET A 120 0.28 25.37 19.81
N PRO A 121 -0.31 26.33 19.07
CA PRO A 121 -1.70 26.71 19.28
C PRO A 121 -2.65 25.57 18.89
N GLU A 122 -3.96 25.78 19.06
CA GLU A 122 -4.95 24.86 18.53
C GLU A 122 -4.77 24.69 17.00
N MET A 123 -4.68 23.45 16.54
CA MET A 123 -4.46 23.11 15.13
C MET A 123 -5.69 22.42 14.54
N LYS A 124 -5.82 22.47 13.21
CA LYS A 124 -6.73 21.67 12.40
C LYS A 124 -5.91 20.80 11.44
N LYS A 125 -6.50 19.67 11.04
CA LYS A 125 -5.97 18.82 9.98
C LYS A 125 -6.51 19.30 8.66
N GLU A 126 -5.64 19.51 7.69
CA GLU A 126 -6.02 19.72 6.31
C GLU A 126 -5.47 18.59 5.43
N TRP A 127 -6.32 18.01 4.60
CA TRP A 127 -5.89 16.97 3.67
C TRP A 127 -5.09 17.59 2.52
N SER A 128 -3.89 17.06 2.30
CA SER A 128 -2.96 17.47 1.26
C SER A 128 -2.67 16.29 0.34
N THR A 129 -3.10 16.38 -0.91
CA THR A 129 -2.81 15.37 -1.91
C THR A 129 -1.35 15.45 -2.36
N ALA A 130 -0.88 14.45 -3.10
CA ALA A 130 0.47 14.47 -3.65
C ALA A 130 0.69 15.54 -4.72
N LEU A 131 -0.38 16.26 -5.13
CA LEU A 131 -0.38 17.28 -6.19
C LEU A 131 0.31 16.83 -7.48
N ASP A 132 0.29 15.52 -7.77
CA ASP A 132 0.78 14.92 -9.00
C ASP A 132 -0.38 14.54 -9.94
N GLU A 133 -0.11 14.26 -11.21
CA GLU A 133 -1.12 13.80 -12.18
C GLU A 133 -1.74 12.42 -11.84
N ARG A 134 -1.41 11.84 -10.68
CA ARG A 134 -1.80 10.49 -10.26
C ARG A 134 -2.71 10.48 -9.04
N VAL A 135 -3.20 11.64 -8.60
CA VAL A 135 -4.21 11.75 -7.54
C VAL A 135 -5.53 11.15 -8.04
N CYS A 136 -6.11 10.21 -7.28
CA CYS A 136 -7.41 9.63 -7.60
C CYS A 136 -8.55 10.61 -7.29
N LYS A 137 -9.74 10.36 -7.84
CA LYS A 137 -10.90 11.24 -7.66
C LYS A 137 -11.31 11.37 -6.19
N GLU A 138 -11.19 10.30 -5.42
CA GLU A 138 -11.56 10.26 -4.01
C GLU A 138 -10.66 11.13 -3.15
N CYS A 139 -9.34 11.07 -3.37
CA CYS A 139 -8.38 11.94 -2.69
C CYS A 139 -8.48 13.39 -3.18
N GLN A 140 -8.74 13.60 -4.47
CA GLN A 140 -8.93 14.95 -5.03
C GLN A 140 -10.13 15.67 -4.38
N ALA A 141 -11.19 14.93 -4.06
CA ALA A 141 -12.36 15.48 -3.35
C ALA A 141 -12.04 15.93 -1.92
N LEU A 142 -10.94 15.45 -1.34
CA LEU A 142 -10.49 15.83 -0.01
C LEU A 142 -9.46 16.96 -0.03
N GLU A 143 -8.85 17.31 -1.17
CA GLU A 143 -7.83 18.37 -1.24
C GLU A 143 -8.33 19.67 -0.58
N GLY A 144 -7.57 20.17 0.39
CA GLY A 144 -7.89 21.41 1.08
C GLY A 144 -8.96 21.30 2.17
N VAL A 145 -9.59 20.13 2.36
CA VAL A 145 -10.60 19.93 3.41
C VAL A 145 -9.94 20.06 4.78
N GLN A 146 -10.43 21.00 5.59
CA GLN A 146 -10.00 21.21 6.96
C GLN A 146 -11.01 20.65 7.97
N ILE A 147 -10.51 19.89 8.93
CA ILE A 147 -11.30 19.30 10.02
C ILE A 147 -10.56 19.44 11.36
N SER A 148 -11.28 19.31 12.47
CA SER A 148 -10.66 19.31 13.80
C SER A 148 -9.72 18.12 13.97
N MET A 149 -8.79 18.18 14.93
CA MET A 149 -7.80 17.11 15.16
C MET A 149 -8.45 15.74 15.36
N ASP A 150 -9.58 15.68 16.06
CA ASP A 150 -10.26 14.43 16.42
C ASP A 150 -11.32 13.97 15.41
N ASP A 151 -11.65 14.82 14.44
CA ASP A 151 -12.61 14.49 13.38
C ASP A 151 -11.98 13.58 12.32
N SER A 152 -12.82 12.87 11.57
CA SER A 152 -12.37 12.03 10.46
C SER A 152 -12.69 12.65 9.10
N PHE A 153 -11.82 12.41 8.12
CA PHE A 153 -12.09 12.74 6.73
C PHE A 153 -13.09 11.74 6.16
N GLU A 154 -14.07 12.24 5.41
CA GLU A 154 -15.09 11.42 4.77
C GLU A 154 -15.12 11.70 3.27
N THR A 155 -15.12 10.62 2.47
CA THR A 155 -15.24 10.71 1.02
C THR A 155 -15.94 9.48 0.46
N GLN A 156 -16.46 9.59 -0.76
CA GLN A 156 -17.12 8.49 -1.43
C GLN A 156 -16.16 7.78 -2.39
N SER A 157 -15.92 6.49 -2.16
CA SER A 157 -15.20 5.62 -3.11
C SER A 157 -16.16 4.63 -3.76
N GLY A 158 -16.50 4.91 -5.03
CA GLY A 158 -17.52 4.18 -5.76
C GLY A 158 -18.88 4.27 -5.07
N ARG A 159 -19.39 3.13 -4.56
CA ARG A 159 -20.69 3.04 -3.86
C ARG A 159 -20.56 3.04 -2.33
N ARG A 160 -19.37 3.26 -1.78
CA ARG A 160 -19.12 3.20 -0.33
C ARG A 160 -18.61 4.54 0.17
N ASN A 161 -19.04 4.91 1.36
CA ASN A 161 -18.40 5.98 2.13
C ASN A 161 -17.17 5.41 2.81
N VAL A 162 -16.08 6.17 2.76
CA VAL A 162 -14.80 5.84 3.38
C VAL A 162 -14.51 6.95 4.38
N THR A 163 -14.28 6.56 5.63
CA THR A 163 -13.96 7.46 6.73
C THR A 163 -12.58 7.09 7.27
N VAL A 164 -11.67 8.05 7.33
CA VAL A 164 -10.31 7.85 7.85
C VAL A 164 -9.88 9.04 8.71
N LEU A 165 -9.19 8.77 9.82
CA LEU A 165 -8.65 9.83 10.68
C LEU A 165 -7.49 10.57 10.00
N LEU A 166 -6.64 9.81 9.31
CA LEU A 166 -5.41 10.22 8.62
C LEU A 166 -5.25 9.38 7.34
N PRO A 167 -4.52 9.84 6.32
CA PRO A 167 -4.09 9.00 5.21
C PRO A 167 -3.26 7.80 5.70
N PRO A 168 -3.22 6.69 4.94
CA PRO A 168 -3.72 6.54 3.57
C PRO A 168 -5.23 6.27 3.48
N LEU A 169 -5.91 6.88 2.50
CA LEU A 169 -7.33 6.58 2.20
C LEU A 169 -7.52 5.16 1.63
N HIS A 170 -6.53 4.70 0.86
CA HIS A 170 -6.55 3.41 0.16
C HIS A 170 -5.11 2.94 -0.08
N PRO A 171 -4.91 1.67 -0.46
CA PRO A 171 -3.57 1.16 -0.78
C PRO A 171 -2.87 2.04 -1.83
N ARG A 172 -1.56 2.22 -1.68
CA ARG A 172 -0.71 3.09 -2.53
C ARG A 172 -1.09 4.58 -2.55
N CYS A 173 -1.94 5.05 -1.64
CA CYS A 173 -2.18 6.49 -1.45
C CYS A 173 -0.87 7.18 -1.05
N LYS A 174 -0.66 8.39 -1.55
CA LYS A 174 0.50 9.24 -1.26
C LYS A 174 0.12 10.56 -0.56
N CYS A 175 -1.14 10.70 -0.17
CA CYS A 175 -1.62 11.93 0.47
C CYS A 175 -1.07 12.02 1.89
N ALA A 176 -1.00 13.25 2.39
CA ALA A 176 -0.57 13.59 3.73
C ALA A 176 -1.57 14.52 4.41
N VAL A 177 -1.40 14.75 5.70
CA VAL A 177 -2.07 15.84 6.41
C VAL A 177 -1.08 16.97 6.61
N LYS A 178 -1.51 18.19 6.29
CA LYS A 178 -0.86 19.42 6.76
C LYS A 178 -1.63 19.92 7.98
N TYR A 179 -0.93 20.50 8.94
CA TYR A 179 -1.54 21.05 10.16
C TYR A 179 -1.56 22.56 10.04
N VAL A 180 -2.74 23.15 10.18
CA VAL A 180 -2.98 24.59 10.05
C VAL A 180 -3.53 25.13 11.35
N GLU A 181 -3.18 26.37 11.71
CA GLU A 181 -3.69 26.99 12.93
C GLU A 181 -5.21 27.14 12.86
N ALA A 182 -5.91 26.87 13.96
CA ALA A 182 -7.33 27.16 14.08
C ALA A 182 -7.52 28.69 14.13
N THR A 183 -7.85 29.28 12.98
CA THR A 183 -8.30 30.67 12.94
C THR A 183 -9.72 30.75 13.48
N TYR A 184 -9.90 31.47 14.58
CA TYR A 184 -11.21 31.93 15.02
C TYR A 184 -11.48 33.26 14.34
N GLU A 185 -12.53 33.34 13.52
CA GLU A 185 -13.09 34.64 13.16
C GLU A 185 -13.58 35.29 14.46
N ILE A 186 -13.00 36.44 14.82
CA ILE A 186 -13.52 37.28 15.88
C ILE A 186 -14.85 37.83 15.35
N VAL A 187 -15.96 37.26 15.84
CA VAL A 187 -17.33 37.77 15.61
C VAL A 187 -17.54 39.06 16.40
#